data_AF-A0A2E6Q679-F1
#
_entry.id   AF-A0A2E6Q679-F1
#
_cell.length_a   1.000
_cell.length_b   1.000
_cell.length_c   1.000
_cell.angle_alpha   90.00
_cell.angle_beta   90.00
_cell.angle_gamma   90.00
#
_symmetry.space_group_name_H-M   'P 1'
#
loop_
_entity.id
_entity.type
_entity.pdbx_description
1 polymer ?
#
loop_
_entity_poly.entity_id
_entity_poly.type
_entity_poly.pdbx_seq_one_letter_code
_entity_poly.pdbx_strand_id
1 'polypeptide(L)'
;MFIVRFIGRVFVLIGILFAILGAGVWLFGMDITVPAGQLWFQTDSASLNTTQSFVQRYIHPGLWDTAIVPLLQRPAWEALAILVLVFALVGGFLSSLGRSRRRRLFND
;
A
#
# COMPACT_ATOMS: atom_id res chain seq x y z
N MET A 1 12.31 -18.12 9.83
CA MET A 1 11.73 -17.00 10.63
C MET A 1 12.32 -15.61 10.32
N PHE A 2 13.46 -15.49 9.63
CA PHE A 2 13.98 -14.19 9.17
C PHE A 2 13.28 -13.65 7.91
N ILE A 3 12.99 -14.53 6.93
CA ILE A 3 12.34 -14.14 5.66
C ILE A 3 10.97 -13.48 5.89
N VAL A 4 10.10 -14.09 6.70
CA VAL A 4 8.76 -13.52 7.02
C VAL A 4 8.88 -12.15 7.69
N ARG A 5 9.89 -11.96 8.54
CA ARG A 5 10.16 -10.65 9.17
C ARG A 5 10.71 -9.63 8.20
N PHE A 6 11.57 -10.06 7.27
CA PHE A 6 12.08 -9.20 6.21
C PHE A 6 10.94 -8.72 5.31
N ILE A 7 10.08 -9.65 4.86
CA ILE A 7 8.86 -9.33 4.10
C ILE A 7 7.98 -8.37 4.88
N GLY A 8 7.71 -8.64 6.16
CA GLY A 8 6.92 -7.75 7.01
C GLY A 8 7.48 -6.32 7.06
N ARG A 9 8.80 -6.16 7.20
CA ARG A 9 9.47 -4.85 7.17
C ARG A 9 9.33 -4.16 5.81
N VAL A 10 9.47 -4.88 4.71
CA VAL A 10 9.28 -4.33 3.35
C VAL A 10 7.88 -3.78 3.20
N PHE A 11 6.85 -4.51 3.64
CA PHE A 11 5.46 -4.03 3.61
C PHE A 11 5.28 -2.75 4.45
N VAL A 12 5.87 -2.66 5.64
CA VAL A 12 5.83 -1.43 6.44
C VAL A 12 6.50 -0.26 5.72
N LEU A 13 7.66 -0.48 5.08
CA LEU A 13 8.34 0.56 4.30
C LEU A 13 7.50 1.07 3.13
N ILE A 14 6.78 0.17 2.45
CA ILE A 14 5.82 0.55 1.39
C ILE A 14 4.69 1.40 1.98
N GLY A 15 4.15 1.04 3.14
CA GLY A 15 3.14 1.85 3.84
C GLY A 15 3.64 3.25 4.18
N ILE A 16 4.88 3.37 4.68
CA ILE A 16 5.53 4.66 4.96
C ILE A 16 5.69 5.48 3.67
N LEU A 17 6.07 4.86 2.56
CA LEU A 17 6.19 5.54 1.27
C LEU A 17 4.85 6.16 0.85
N PHE A 18 3.74 5.42 0.95
CA PHE A 18 2.41 5.96 0.65
C PHE A 18 2.00 7.11 1.59
N ALA A 19 2.40 7.05 2.86
CA ALA A 19 2.15 8.14 3.81
C ALA A 19 2.92 9.40 3.43
N ILE A 20 4.18 9.27 3.01
CA ILE A 20 5.00 10.39 2.51
C ILE A 20 4.40 10.96 1.23
N LEU A 21 3.95 10.11 0.30
CA LEU A 21 3.28 10.56 -0.92
C LEU A 21 2.00 11.34 -0.60
N GLY A 22 1.16 10.85 0.31
CA GLY A 22 -0.04 11.57 0.74
C GLY A 22 0.25 12.91 1.40
N ALA A 23 1.27 12.96 2.26
CA ALA A 23 1.75 14.22 2.83
C ALA A 23 2.26 15.17 1.74
N GLY A 24 3.01 14.67 0.76
CA GLY A 24 3.50 15.46 -0.36
C GLY A 24 2.36 16.06 -1.18
N VAL A 25 1.41 15.23 -1.64
CA VAL A 25 0.24 15.67 -2.40
C VAL A 25 -0.52 16.78 -1.67
N TRP A 26 -0.72 16.62 -0.35
CA TRP A 26 -1.38 17.63 0.47
C TRP A 26 -0.56 18.92 0.61
N LEU A 27 0.75 18.81 0.83
CA LEU A 27 1.66 19.96 0.96
C LEU A 27 1.81 20.76 -0.35
N PHE A 28 1.72 20.09 -1.51
CA PHE A 28 1.73 20.75 -2.82
C PHE A 28 0.38 21.38 -3.21
N GLY A 29 -0.62 21.34 -2.32
CA GLY A 29 -1.93 21.95 -2.56
C GLY A 29 -2.76 21.25 -3.63
N MET A 30 -2.45 20.00 -3.95
CA MET A 30 -3.27 19.21 -4.88
C MET A 30 -4.61 18.88 -4.25
N ASP A 31 -5.67 18.88 -5.07
CA ASP A 31 -7.00 18.52 -4.59
C ASP A 31 -7.07 17.01 -4.29
N ILE A 32 -6.99 16.65 -3.01
CA ILE A 32 -7.06 15.27 -2.55
C ILE A 32 -8.49 14.71 -2.47
N THR A 33 -9.50 15.53 -2.77
CA THR A 33 -10.91 15.12 -2.77
C THR A 33 -11.35 14.51 -4.10
N VAL A 34 -10.59 14.75 -5.18
CA VAL A 34 -10.81 14.12 -6.47
C VAL A 34 -10.48 12.62 -6.41
N PRO A 35 -11.04 11.80 -7.32
CA PRO A 35 -10.71 10.39 -7.41
C PRO A 35 -9.19 10.17 -7.54
N ALA A 36 -8.66 9.19 -6.80
CA ALA A 36 -7.22 8.90 -6.80
C ALA A 36 -6.68 8.56 -8.19
N GLY A 37 -7.47 7.86 -9.01
CA GLY A 37 -7.15 7.55 -10.40
C GLY A 37 -7.07 8.79 -11.28
N GLN A 38 -7.95 9.78 -11.05
CA GLN A 38 -7.89 11.05 -11.76
C GLN A 38 -6.64 11.83 -11.37
N LEU A 39 -6.33 11.91 -10.08
CA LEU A 39 -5.12 12.57 -9.57
C LEU A 39 -3.85 11.92 -10.15
N TRP A 40 -3.80 10.59 -10.16
CA TRP A 40 -2.67 9.86 -10.74
C TRP A 40 -2.58 10.07 -12.25
N PHE A 41 -3.71 10.01 -12.98
CA PHE A 41 -3.73 10.26 -14.42
C PHE A 41 -3.22 11.67 -14.78
N GLN A 42 -3.62 12.68 -14.00
CA GLN A 42 -3.15 14.07 -14.18
C GLN A 42 -1.67 14.23 -13.85
N THR A 43 -1.14 13.45 -12.91
CA THR A 43 0.27 13.48 -12.51
C THR A 43 1.15 12.77 -13.54
N ASP A 44 0.78 11.55 -13.92
CA ASP A 44 1.50 10.74 -14.91
C ASP A 44 0.61 9.60 -15.45
N SER A 45 -0.06 9.86 -16.56
CA SER A 45 -0.91 8.87 -17.25
C SER A 45 -0.14 7.69 -17.83
N ALA A 46 1.13 7.88 -18.22
CA ALA A 46 1.97 6.81 -18.76
C ALA A 46 2.28 5.76 -17.68
N SER A 47 2.59 6.21 -16.47
CA SER A 47 2.80 5.32 -15.32
C SER A 47 1.54 4.52 -14.96
N LEU A 48 0.34 5.14 -15.03
CA LEU A 48 -0.93 4.47 -14.77
C LEU A 48 -1.18 3.36 -15.79
N ASN A 49 -1.06 3.66 -17.09
CA ASN A 49 -1.26 2.68 -18.15
C ASN A 49 -0.23 1.54 -18.12
N THR A 50 1.02 1.86 -17.78
CA THR A 50 2.09 0.87 -17.62
C THR A 50 1.79 -0.05 -16.44
N THR A 51 1.36 0.52 -15.31
CA THR A 51 1.00 -0.26 -14.11
C THR A 51 -0.22 -1.13 -14.38
N GLN A 52 -1.24 -0.61 -15.05
CA GLN A 52 -2.40 -1.39 -15.47
C GLN A 52 -1.98 -2.60 -16.30
N SER A 53 -1.24 -2.35 -17.39
CA SER A 53 -0.78 -3.39 -18.30
C SER A 53 0.08 -4.42 -17.56
N PHE A 54 0.93 -3.97 -16.63
CA PHE A 54 1.76 -4.85 -15.83
C PHE A 54 0.93 -5.75 -14.91
N VAL A 55 -0.02 -5.19 -14.16
CA VAL A 55 -0.90 -5.95 -13.26
C VAL A 55 -1.72 -6.98 -14.03
N GLN A 56 -2.34 -6.55 -15.13
CA GLN A 56 -3.19 -7.43 -15.94
C GLN A 56 -2.38 -8.54 -16.63
N ARG A 57 -1.13 -8.25 -17.03
CA ARG A 57 -0.26 -9.21 -17.74
C ARG A 57 0.49 -10.17 -16.82
N TYR A 58 0.97 -9.71 -15.67
CA TYR A 58 1.93 -10.46 -14.85
C TYR A 58 1.42 -10.86 -13.47
N ILE A 59 0.36 -10.23 -12.95
CA ILE A 59 -0.17 -10.55 -11.63
C ILE A 59 -1.46 -11.34 -11.76
N HIS A 60 -2.53 -10.70 -12.25
CA HIS A 60 -3.82 -11.36 -12.46
C HIS A 60 -4.70 -10.49 -13.36
N PRO A 61 -5.25 -11.02 -14.47
CA PRO A 61 -6.01 -10.24 -15.45
C PRO A 61 -7.16 -9.41 -14.86
N GLY A 62 -7.92 -9.99 -13.92
CA GLY A 62 -9.07 -9.30 -13.31
C GLY A 62 -8.75 -8.46 -12.08
N LEU A 63 -7.51 -8.45 -11.58
CA LEU A 63 -7.18 -7.75 -10.32
C LEU A 63 -7.31 -6.23 -10.46
N TRP A 64 -6.96 -5.72 -11.64
CA TRP A 64 -7.07 -4.29 -11.93
C TRP A 64 -8.52 -3.82 -11.76
N ASP A 65 -9.45 -4.46 -12.46
CA ASP A 65 -10.85 -4.03 -12.49
C ASP A 65 -11.61 -4.33 -11.18
N THR A 66 -11.23 -5.39 -10.47
CA THR A 66 -11.96 -5.83 -9.26
C THR A 66 -11.49 -5.20 -7.96
N ALA A 67 -10.22 -4.78 -7.87
CA ALA A 67 -9.65 -4.23 -6.63
C ALA A 67 -9.02 -2.85 -6.82
N ILE A 68 -8.26 -2.65 -7.90
CA ILE A 68 -7.50 -1.40 -8.09
C ILE A 68 -8.41 -0.28 -8.59
N VAL A 69 -9.26 -0.53 -9.60
CA VAL A 69 -10.21 0.48 -10.10
C VAL A 69 -11.17 0.97 -8.99
N PRO A 70 -11.81 0.10 -8.18
CA PRO A 70 -12.63 0.55 -7.06
C PRO A 70 -11.87 1.38 -6.02
N LEU A 71 -10.58 1.08 -5.80
CA LEU A 71 -9.72 1.89 -4.94
C LEU A 71 -9.41 3.26 -5.58
N LEU A 72 -9.13 3.28 -6.89
CA LEU A 72 -8.82 4.50 -7.64
C LEU A 72 -10.03 5.43 -7.82
N GLN A 73 -11.24 4.91 -7.74
CA GLN A 73 -12.48 5.70 -7.77
C GLN A 73 -12.76 6.45 -6.46
N ARG A 74 -12.14 6.04 -5.35
CA ARG A 74 -12.27 6.75 -4.07
C ARG A 74 -11.49 8.07 -4.11
N PRO A 75 -11.86 9.04 -3.25
CA PRO A 75 -11.07 10.24 -3.03
C PRO A 75 -9.60 9.90 -2.76
N ALA A 76 -8.67 10.69 -3.29
CA ALA A 76 -7.24 10.42 -3.19
C ALA A 76 -6.76 10.28 -1.75
N TRP A 77 -7.27 11.12 -0.83
CA TRP A 77 -6.95 11.02 0.60
C TRP A 77 -7.35 9.66 1.19
N GLU A 78 -8.53 9.15 0.81
CA GLU A 78 -9.08 7.91 1.32
C GLU A 78 -8.30 6.71 0.75
N ALA A 79 -8.06 6.72 -0.57
CA ALA A 79 -7.29 5.67 -1.24
C ALA A 79 -5.86 5.55 -0.66
N LEU A 80 -5.19 6.68 -0.45
CA LEU A 80 -3.86 6.71 0.16
C LEU A 80 -3.88 6.24 1.62
N ALA A 81 -4.86 6.66 2.41
CA ALA A 81 -5.03 6.20 3.79
C ALA A 81 -5.25 4.68 3.86
N ILE A 82 -6.09 4.12 2.97
CA ILE A 82 -6.31 2.68 2.86
C ILE A 82 -5.00 1.95 2.55
N LEU A 83 -4.22 2.43 1.58
CA LEU A 83 -2.93 1.82 1.23
C LEU A 83 -1.97 1.83 2.43
N VAL A 84 -1.81 2.96 3.10
CA VAL A 84 -0.97 3.08 4.31
C VAL A 84 -1.40 2.05 5.37
N LEU A 85 -2.70 1.99 5.67
CA LEU A 85 -3.22 1.08 6.69
C LEU A 85 -3.03 -0.38 6.31
N VAL A 86 -3.38 -0.78 5.08
CA VAL A 86 -3.24 -2.15 4.61
C VAL A 86 -1.78 -2.60 4.69
N PHE A 87 -0.86 -1.81 4.16
CA PHE A 87 0.57 -2.15 4.16
C PHE A 87 1.16 -2.16 5.58
N ALA A 88 0.79 -1.20 6.44
CA ALA A 88 1.26 -1.15 7.82
C ALA A 88 0.72 -2.32 8.67
N LEU A 89 -0.56 -2.65 8.53
CA LEU A 89 -1.19 -3.75 9.28
C LEU A 89 -0.65 -5.11 8.84
N VAL A 90 -0.59 -5.36 7.53
CA VAL A 90 -0.02 -6.61 6.98
C VAL A 90 1.45 -6.73 7.37
N GLY A 91 2.24 -5.68 7.19
CA GLY A 91 3.66 -5.68 7.55
C GLY A 91 3.92 -5.84 9.04
N GLY A 92 3.12 -5.17 9.88
CA GLY A 92 3.15 -5.28 11.33
C GLY A 92 2.77 -6.67 11.82
N PHE A 93 1.71 -7.25 11.27
CA PHE A 93 1.26 -8.60 11.59
C PHE A 93 2.32 -9.65 11.22
N LEU A 94 2.86 -9.61 10.00
CA LEU A 94 3.93 -10.52 9.56
C LEU A 94 5.19 -10.40 10.42
N SER A 95 5.55 -9.19 10.85
CA SER A 95 6.68 -8.95 11.74
C SER A 95 6.44 -9.47 13.17
N SER A 96 5.18 -9.41 13.63
CA SER A 96 4.73 -9.84 14.96
C SER A 96 4.70 -11.36 15.13
N LEU A 97 4.31 -12.11 14.10
CA LEU A 97 4.25 -13.59 14.13
C LEU A 97 5.59 -14.26 14.50
N GLY A 98 6.72 -13.57 14.31
CA GLY A 98 8.03 -14.05 14.74
C GLY A 98 8.42 -13.79 16.21
N ARG A 99 7.62 -13.06 17.00
CA ARG A 99 7.93 -12.71 18.42
C ARG A 99 7.41 -13.71 19.45
N SER A 100 6.40 -14.52 19.15
CA SER A 100 5.63 -15.26 20.16
C SER A 100 6.27 -16.51 20.77
N ARG A 101 7.59 -16.77 20.62
CA ARG A 101 8.24 -17.98 21.15
C ARG A 101 9.28 -17.76 22.26
N ARG A 102 9.32 -16.59 22.90
CA ARG A 102 10.34 -16.25 23.92
C ARG A 102 9.77 -15.68 25.23
N ARG A 103 8.65 -16.23 25.72
CA ARG A 103 8.05 -15.86 27.03
C ARG A 103 7.72 -17.04 27.95
N ARG A 104 8.19 -18.27 27.67
CA ARG A 104 7.87 -19.48 28.47
C ARG A 104 9.07 -20.17 29.15
N LEU A 105 10.21 -19.50 29.33
CA LEU A 105 11.44 -20.13 29.86
C LEU A 105 12.07 -19.39 31.05
N PHE A 106 11.28 -18.63 31.80
CA PHE A 106 11.78 -17.88 32.97
C PHE A 106 10.84 -18.02 34.18
N ASN A 107 10.29 -19.22 34.36
CA ASN A 107 9.41 -19.55 35.47
C ASN A 107 9.65 -21.00 35.92
N ASP A 108 10.92 -21.34 36.17
CA ASP A 108 11.35 -22.54 36.91
C ASP A 108 12.42 -22.10 37.93
#